data_AF-A0A3D2AKH0-F1
#
_entry.id   AF-A0A3D2AKH0-F1
#
_cell.length_a   1.000
_cell.length_b   1.000
_cell.length_c   1.000
_cell.angle_alpha   90.00
_cell.angle_beta   90.00
_cell.angle_gamma   90.00
#
_symmetry.space_group_name_H-M   'P 1'
#
loop_
_entity.id
_entity.type
_entity.pdbx_description
1 polymer ?
#
loop_
_entity_poly.entity_id
_entity_poly.type
_entity_poly.pdbx_seq_one_letter_code
_entity_poly.pdbx_strand_id
1 'polypeptide(L)'
;WAAWNDKNAYAVSHVGFGMNPKARYEALTMYDQRDTNGTELRAFAGNFLFSTGANEFAGRYTEGHFDLPVRNCTIHLDDQCVVKEGLMQGDLA
;
A
#
# COMPACT_ATOMS: atom_id res chain seq x y z
N TRP A 1 -3.95 7.39 17.65
CA TRP A 1 -4.19 8.10 18.91
C TRP A 1 -3.59 9.50 18.87
N ALA A 2 -2.28 9.70 18.67
CA ALA A 2 -1.63 11.00 18.89
C ALA A 2 -2.24 12.22 18.14
N ALA A 3 -2.71 12.07 16.89
CA ALA A 3 -3.31 13.18 16.14
C ALA A 3 -4.85 13.24 16.18
N TRP A 4 -5.54 12.11 16.39
CA TRP A 4 -7.01 12.00 16.29
C TRP A 4 -7.71 11.59 17.59
N ASN A 5 -6.96 11.31 18.65
CA ASN A 5 -7.44 10.67 19.88
C ASN A 5 -8.21 9.34 19.66
N ASP A 6 -8.00 8.69 18.50
CA ASP A 6 -8.62 7.40 18.16
C ASP A 6 -7.58 6.28 18.09
N LYS A 7 -7.86 5.14 18.74
CA LYS A 7 -7.03 3.93 18.69
C LYS A 7 -7.20 3.17 17.37
N ASN A 8 -8.34 3.30 16.70
CA ASN A 8 -8.63 2.62 15.44
C ASN A 8 -7.67 3.05 14.33
N ALA A 9 -7.09 4.27 14.42
CA ALA A 9 -6.06 4.76 13.52
C ALA A 9 -4.80 3.86 13.42
N TYR A 10 -4.58 2.98 14.40
CA TYR A 10 -3.44 2.04 14.37
C TYR A 10 -3.82 0.63 13.88
N ALA A 11 -5.11 0.35 13.70
CA ALA A 11 -5.55 -0.98 13.30
C ALA A 11 -5.23 -1.22 11.82
N VAL A 12 -4.76 -2.41 11.47
CA VAL A 12 -4.52 -2.80 10.07
C VAL A 12 -5.83 -2.74 9.29
N SER A 13 -5.84 -2.02 8.17
CA SER A 13 -6.96 -1.95 7.23
C SER A 13 -6.76 -2.99 6.11
N HIS A 14 -6.34 -2.58 4.92
CA HIS A 14 -6.04 -3.49 3.81
C HIS A 14 -4.56 -3.79 3.67
N VAL A 15 -4.26 -4.94 3.08
CA VAL A 15 -2.95 -5.33 2.59
C VAL A 15 -3.08 -5.79 1.15
N GLY A 16 -2.04 -5.58 0.35
CA GLY A 16 -2.03 -6.00 -1.05
C GLY A 16 -0.69 -5.70 -1.72
N PHE A 17 -0.65 -5.85 -3.03
CA PHE A 17 0.52 -5.51 -3.84
C PHE A 17 0.11 -4.84 -5.15
N GLY A 18 0.99 -3.95 -5.62
CA GLY A 18 0.82 -3.24 -6.88
C GLY A 18 1.13 -4.13 -8.07
N MET A 19 0.42 -3.89 -9.17
CA MET A 19 0.54 -4.67 -10.41
C MET A 19 0.67 -3.79 -11.65
N ASN A 20 0.76 -2.46 -11.51
CA ASN A 20 0.84 -1.57 -12.65
C ASN A 20 2.31 -1.35 -13.04
N PRO A 21 2.79 -1.92 -14.18
CA PRO A 21 4.18 -1.78 -14.60
C PRO A 21 4.52 -0.36 -15.09
N LYS A 22 3.51 0.49 -15.33
CA LYS A 22 3.69 1.89 -15.73
C LYS A 22 3.75 2.84 -14.54
N ALA A 23 3.30 2.40 -13.36
CA ALA A 23 3.41 3.20 -12.15
C ALA A 23 4.84 3.12 -11.61
N ARG A 24 5.37 4.25 -11.17
CA ARG A 24 6.78 4.40 -10.77
C ARG A 24 6.88 5.12 -9.45
N TYR A 25 7.71 4.60 -8.55
CA TYR A 25 8.01 5.26 -7.28
C TYR A 25 8.61 6.66 -7.49
N GLU A 26 9.36 6.87 -8.57
CA GLU A 26 9.94 8.18 -8.91
C GLU A 26 8.90 9.27 -9.20
N ALA A 27 7.61 8.94 -9.39
CA ALA A 27 6.58 9.94 -9.58
C ALA A 27 6.53 10.97 -8.44
N LEU A 28 6.88 10.58 -7.21
CA LEU A 28 6.99 11.48 -6.06
C LEU A 28 7.98 12.65 -6.26
N THR A 29 8.98 12.50 -7.14
CA THR A 29 9.94 13.56 -7.41
C THR A 29 9.45 14.54 -8.48
N MET A 30 8.34 14.23 -9.14
CA MET A 30 7.82 14.97 -10.30
C MET A 30 6.61 15.85 -9.96
N TYR A 31 5.95 15.61 -8.83
CA TYR A 31 4.74 16.31 -8.41
C TYR A 31 4.93 16.97 -7.05
N ASP A 32 4.37 18.17 -6.87
CA ASP A 32 4.24 18.77 -5.56
C ASP A 32 3.16 18.04 -4.74
N GLN A 33 3.21 18.20 -3.42
CA GLN A 33 2.29 17.54 -2.48
C GLN A 33 0.81 17.75 -2.82
N ARG A 34 0.45 18.88 -3.44
CA ARG A 34 -0.93 19.23 -3.79
C ARG A 34 -1.38 18.70 -5.16
N ASP A 35 -0.44 18.23 -5.97
CA ASP A 35 -0.70 17.82 -7.36
C ASP A 35 -0.86 16.31 -7.50
N THR A 36 -0.58 15.56 -6.43
CA THR A 36 -0.71 14.10 -6.42
C THR A 36 -1.40 13.64 -5.14
N ASN A 37 -2.26 12.64 -5.28
CA ASN A 37 -2.76 11.87 -4.16
C ASN A 37 -1.83 10.68 -3.83
N GLY A 38 -0.80 10.43 -4.63
CA GLY A 38 0.15 9.32 -4.49
C GLY A 38 -0.28 8.00 -5.13
N THR A 39 -1.09 8.02 -6.20
CA THR A 39 -1.60 6.80 -6.85
C THR A 39 -0.46 5.90 -7.36
N GLU A 40 0.57 6.48 -7.95
CA GLU A 40 1.72 5.75 -8.51
C GLU A 40 2.44 4.95 -7.43
N LEU A 41 2.58 5.51 -6.23
CA LEU A 41 3.21 4.85 -5.09
C LEU A 41 2.37 3.66 -4.60
N ARG A 42 1.04 3.75 -4.71
CA ARG A 42 0.12 2.66 -4.33
C ARG A 42 0.12 1.54 -5.35
N ALA A 43 0.35 1.85 -6.63
CA ALA A 43 0.10 0.95 -7.74
C ALA A 43 1.35 0.31 -8.37
N PHE A 44 2.57 0.84 -8.12
CA PHE A 44 3.77 0.33 -8.80
C PHE A 44 3.98 -1.17 -8.57
N ALA A 45 4.29 -1.87 -9.67
CA ALA A 45 4.40 -3.32 -9.67
C ALA A 45 5.39 -3.82 -8.62
N GLY A 46 4.97 -4.82 -7.84
CA GLY A 46 5.81 -5.48 -6.84
C GLY A 46 5.97 -4.73 -5.51
N ASN A 47 5.25 -3.62 -5.29
CA ASN A 47 5.17 -3.05 -3.95
C ASN A 47 4.40 -3.98 -2.99
N PHE A 48 4.61 -3.83 -1.69
CA PHE A 48 3.66 -4.25 -0.67
C PHE A 48 2.92 -3.01 -0.16
N LEU A 49 1.61 -2.96 -0.34
CA LEU A 49 0.78 -1.85 0.12
C LEU A 49 0.10 -2.22 1.43
N PHE A 50 0.62 -1.70 2.53
CA PHE A 50 0.04 -1.86 3.86
C PHE A 50 -0.76 -0.60 4.24
N SER A 51 -1.93 -0.78 4.84
CA SER A 51 -2.76 0.34 5.28
C SER A 51 -3.24 0.20 6.71
N THR A 52 -3.45 1.34 7.37
CA THR A 52 -4.00 1.42 8.74
C THR A 52 -5.21 2.34 8.79
N GLY A 53 -6.09 2.11 9.76
CA GLY A 53 -7.21 3.00 10.04
C GLY A 53 -8.57 2.41 9.69
N ALA A 54 -9.31 3.17 8.89
CA ALA A 54 -10.72 2.90 8.59
C ALA A 54 -10.90 1.57 7.86
N ASN A 55 -11.92 0.82 8.26
CA ASN A 55 -12.36 -0.40 7.60
C ASN A 55 -13.84 -0.61 7.93
N GLU A 56 -14.72 -0.29 6.98
CA GLU A 56 -16.17 -0.39 7.13
C GLU A 56 -16.65 -1.82 7.34
N PHE A 57 -15.99 -2.81 6.72
CA PHE A 57 -16.31 -4.23 6.90
C PHE A 57 -15.99 -4.73 8.31
N ALA A 58 -15.11 -4.03 9.03
CA ALA A 58 -14.79 -4.27 10.43
C ALA A 58 -15.48 -3.28 11.39
N GLY A 59 -16.40 -2.44 10.91
CA GLY A 59 -17.11 -1.43 11.71
C GLY A 59 -16.21 -0.34 12.30
N ARG A 60 -15.06 -0.05 11.66
CA ARG A 60 -14.09 0.97 12.11
C ARG A 60 -14.14 2.21 11.21
N TYR A 61 -14.52 3.34 11.79
CA TYR A 61 -14.67 4.64 11.11
C TYR A 61 -13.79 5.69 11.80
N THR A 62 -12.51 5.70 11.45
CA THR A 62 -11.48 6.62 12.00
C THR A 62 -11.00 7.57 10.94
N GLU A 63 -10.69 8.82 11.32
CA GLU A 63 -10.07 9.81 10.43
C GLU A 63 -8.59 9.53 10.17
N GLY A 64 -7.91 8.83 11.09
CA GLY A 64 -6.53 8.40 10.90
C GLY A 64 -6.44 7.25 9.90
N HIS A 65 -6.02 7.55 8.67
CA HIS A 65 -5.81 6.59 7.58
C HIS A 65 -4.44 6.81 6.93
N PHE A 66 -3.69 5.73 6.73
CA PHE A 66 -2.38 5.80 6.07
C PHE A 66 -2.19 4.64 5.12
N ASP A 67 -1.73 4.95 3.91
CA ASP A 67 -1.26 3.97 2.94
C ASP A 67 0.27 4.01 2.88
N LEU A 68 0.91 2.88 3.18
CA LEU A 68 2.34 2.74 3.33
C LEU A 68 2.86 1.74 2.28
N PRO A 69 3.32 2.21 1.11
CA PRO A 69 3.95 1.36 0.13
C PRO A 69 5.37 1.00 0.56
N VAL A 70 5.65 -0.30 0.64
CA VAL A 70 6.93 -0.88 1.05
C VAL A 70 7.57 -1.57 -0.15
N ARG A 71 8.88 -1.38 -0.31
CA ARG A 71 9.65 -1.91 -1.43
C ARG A 71 10.41 -3.17 -1.03
N ASN A 72 10.78 -3.95 -2.04
CA ASN A 72 11.68 -5.10 -1.92
C ASN A 72 11.14 -6.20 -1.00
N CYS A 73 9.82 -6.32 -0.87
CA CYS A 73 9.17 -7.39 -0.12
C CYS A 73 9.13 -8.68 -0.94
N THR A 74 9.14 -9.81 -0.23
CA THR A 74 8.73 -11.10 -0.78
C THR A 74 7.35 -11.43 -0.22
N ILE A 75 6.38 -11.67 -1.10
CA ILE A 75 4.97 -11.88 -0.76
C ILE A 75 4.56 -13.27 -1.22
N HIS A 76 4.03 -14.05 -0.27
CA HIS A 76 3.41 -15.34 -0.55
C HIS A 76 1.91 -15.27 -0.32
N LEU A 77 1.15 -15.88 -1.24
CA LEU A 77 -0.24 -16.27 -1.00
C LEU A 77 -0.21 -17.75 -0.66
N ASP A 78 -0.41 -18.08 0.61
CA ASP A 78 -0.15 -19.41 1.17
C ASP A 78 1.28 -19.86 0.82
N ASP A 79 1.43 -20.95 0.05
CA ASP A 79 2.73 -21.48 -0.38
C ASP A 79 3.23 -20.87 -1.71
N GLN A 80 2.42 -20.06 -2.39
CA GLN A 80 2.75 -19.49 -3.69
C GLN A 80 3.44 -18.13 -3.55
N CYS A 81 4.71 -18.04 -3.96
CA CYS A 81 5.42 -16.75 -4.08
C CYS A 81 4.89 -15.97 -5.29
N VAL A 82 4.24 -14.83 -5.04
CA VAL A 82 3.66 -13.94 -6.08
C VAL A 82 4.50 -12.69 -6.32
N VAL A 83 5.30 -12.27 -5.34
CA VAL A 83 6.32 -11.22 -5.46
C VAL A 83 7.58 -11.70 -4.75
N LYS A 84 8.74 -11.60 -5.40
CA LYS A 84 10.05 -11.94 -4.82
C LYS A 84 10.95 -10.73 -4.86
N GLU A 85 11.36 -10.22 -3.70
CA GLU A 85 12.23 -9.05 -3.59
C GLU A 85 11.75 -7.83 -4.39
N GLY A 86 10.43 -7.62 -4.46
CA GLY A 86 9.80 -6.55 -5.23
C GLY A 86 9.60 -6.83 -6.72
N LEU A 87 9.85 -8.06 -7.18
CA LEU A 87 9.61 -8.49 -8.56
C LEU A 87 8.39 -9.41 -8.63
N MET A 88 7.44 -9.10 -9.50
CA MET A 88 6.28 -9.95 -9.76
C MET A 88 6.70 -11.34 -10.27
N GLN A 89 5.95 -12.39 -9.94
CA GLN A 89 6.26 -13.78 -10.30
C GLN A 89 5.16 -14.42 -11.15
N GLY A 90 5.51 -15.45 -11.94
CA GLY A 90 4.57 -16.23 -12.74
C GLY A 90 3.91 -15.42 -13.85
N ASP A 91 2.63 -15.67 -14.11
CA ASP A 91 1.83 -14.93 -15.11
C ASP A 91 1.63 -13.44 -14.77
N LEU A 92 2.08 -13.01 -13.58
CA LEU A 92 2.00 -11.62 -13.13
C LEU A 92 3.28 -10.82 -13.44
N ALA A 93 4.33 -11.47 -13.97
CA ALA A 93 5.62 -10.86 -14.31
C ALA A 93 5.59 -9.99 -15.56
#